data_AF-A0AA41VP62-F1
#
_entry.id   AF-A0AA41VP62-F1
#
_cell.length_a   1.000
_cell.length_b   1.000
_cell.length_c   1.000
_cell.angle_alpha   90.00
_cell.angle_beta   90.00
_cell.angle_gamma   90.00
#
_symmetry.space_group_name_H-M   'P 1'
#
loop_
_entity.id
_entity.type
_entity.pdbx_description
1 polymer ?
#
loop_
_entity_poly.entity_id
_entity_poly.type
_entity_poly.pdbx_seq_one_letter_code
_entity_poly.pdbx_strand_id
1 'polypeptide(L)'
;MWIVGKWLTPRQQRWAPPGTHFNQFVVPPIFPFRRDCTYGELAAMQLPEDVEGLGTCEYTMSRGGVHACHAGGVVHLLEGWTHHEVGAIDVDKIDIVWEAALKHGLKPVFSYP
;
A
#
# COMPACT_ATOMS: atom_id res chain seq x y z
N MET A 1 -2.64 -3.37 -18.51
CA MET A 1 -2.71 -3.10 -17.06
C MET A 1 -3.69 -4.08 -16.44
N TRP A 2 -3.36 -4.68 -15.29
CA TRP A 2 -4.17 -5.68 -14.59
C TRP A 2 -4.22 -5.38 -13.10
N ILE A 3 -5.41 -5.34 -12.50
CA ILE A 3 -5.60 -5.01 -11.08
C ILE A 3 -5.71 -6.30 -10.26
N VAL A 4 -4.93 -6.38 -9.18
CA VAL A 4 -4.80 -7.59 -8.36
C VAL A 4 -5.18 -7.29 -6.91
N GLY A 5 -6.41 -7.62 -6.54
CA GLY A 5 -6.89 -7.56 -5.15
C GLY A 5 -6.78 -8.88 -4.38
N LYS A 6 -6.30 -9.95 -5.01
CA LYS A 6 -6.14 -11.28 -4.41
C LYS A 6 -4.87 -11.94 -4.93
N TRP A 7 -4.27 -12.80 -4.11
CA TRP A 7 -3.06 -13.52 -4.48
C TRP A 7 -3.26 -14.37 -5.75
N LEU A 8 -2.26 -14.34 -6.64
CA LEU A 8 -2.27 -15.05 -7.91
C LEU A 8 -1.10 -16.03 -8.02
N THR A 9 -1.41 -17.28 -8.35
CA THR A 9 -0.43 -18.29 -8.73
C THR A 9 0.28 -17.92 -10.04
N PRO A 10 1.49 -18.48 -10.31
CA PRO A 10 2.17 -18.33 -11.61
C PRO A 10 1.30 -18.66 -12.83
N ARG A 11 0.40 -19.64 -12.71
CA ARG A 11 -0.53 -20.02 -13.79
C ARG A 11 -1.60 -18.94 -14.02
N GLN A 12 -2.14 -18.34 -12.96
CA GLN A 12 -3.14 -17.29 -13.06
C GLN A 12 -2.57 -15.99 -13.65
N GLN A 13 -1.29 -15.69 -13.40
CA GLN A 13 -0.62 -14.55 -14.04
C GLN A 13 -0.51 -14.70 -15.57
N ARG A 14 -0.68 -15.91 -16.13
CA ARG A 14 -0.72 -16.13 -17.58
C ARG A 14 -2.03 -15.72 -18.24
N TRP A 15 -3.06 -15.39 -17.45
CA TRP A 15 -4.33 -14.85 -17.97
C TRP A 15 -4.19 -13.42 -18.45
N ALA A 16 -3.21 -12.68 -17.91
CA ALA A 16 -2.90 -11.34 -18.37
C ALA A 16 -2.12 -11.37 -19.71
N PRO A 17 -2.42 -10.47 -20.66
CA PRO A 17 -1.67 -10.32 -21.90
C PRO A 17 -0.16 -10.07 -21.69
N PRO A 18 0.72 -10.43 -22.64
CA PRO A 18 2.13 -10.03 -22.61
C PRO A 18 2.31 -8.51 -22.48
N GLY A 19 3.36 -8.06 -21.78
CA GLY A 19 3.59 -6.63 -21.54
C GLY A 19 2.69 -6.01 -20.46
N THR A 20 1.93 -6.82 -19.72
CA THR A 20 1.02 -6.29 -18.68
C THR A 20 1.81 -5.71 -17.50
N HIS A 21 1.40 -4.51 -17.06
CA HIS A 21 1.69 -4.01 -15.73
C HIS A 21 0.64 -4.49 -14.71
N PHE A 22 1.06 -5.18 -13.66
CA PHE A 22 0.22 -5.64 -12.55
C PHE A 22 0.20 -4.59 -11.44
N ASN A 23 -0.93 -3.89 -11.28
CA ASN A 23 -1.20 -3.06 -10.10
C ASN A 23 -1.77 -3.94 -8.99
N GLN A 24 -1.04 -4.08 -7.89
CA GLN A 24 -1.38 -5.01 -6.81
C GLN A 24 -1.75 -4.27 -5.52
N PHE A 25 -2.75 -4.81 -4.83
CA PHE A 25 -3.26 -4.31 -3.55
C PHE A 25 -3.28 -5.42 -2.48
N VAL A 26 -2.70 -6.59 -2.80
CA VAL A 26 -2.63 -7.75 -1.90
C VAL A 26 -1.33 -7.71 -1.10
N VAL A 27 -1.42 -7.96 0.21
CA VAL A 27 -0.25 -8.10 1.11
C VAL A 27 -0.16 -9.56 1.59
N PRO A 28 0.99 -10.24 1.48
CA PRO A 28 2.21 -9.80 0.77
C PRO A 28 2.00 -9.71 -0.76
N PRO A 29 2.87 -8.99 -1.48
CA PRO A 29 2.75 -8.82 -2.93
C PRO A 29 2.83 -10.17 -3.67
N ILE A 30 2.27 -10.24 -4.88
CA ILE A 30 2.36 -11.47 -5.68
C ILE A 30 3.79 -11.70 -6.17
N PHE A 31 4.18 -12.96 -6.30
CA PHE A 31 5.51 -13.31 -6.81
C PHE A 31 5.64 -12.93 -8.30
N PRO A 32 6.65 -12.14 -8.70
CA PRO A 32 6.81 -11.67 -10.08
C PRO A 32 7.34 -12.77 -11.02
N PHE A 33 6.42 -13.60 -11.54
CA PHE A 33 6.78 -14.79 -12.32
C PHE A 33 7.01 -14.51 -13.82
N ARG A 34 6.29 -13.54 -14.40
CA ARG A 34 6.32 -13.22 -15.84
C ARG A 34 7.41 -12.19 -16.12
N ARG A 35 8.47 -12.59 -16.83
CA ARG A 35 9.59 -11.71 -17.23
C ARG A 35 9.20 -10.66 -18.26
N ASP A 36 8.13 -10.92 -19.02
CA ASP A 36 7.57 -10.02 -20.02
C ASP A 36 6.51 -9.07 -19.45
N CYS A 37 6.34 -9.04 -18.12
CA CYS A 37 5.41 -8.17 -17.41
C CYS A 37 6.15 -7.34 -16.37
N THR A 38 5.50 -6.28 -15.89
CA THR A 38 5.98 -5.47 -14.76
C THR A 38 5.00 -5.56 -13.60
N TYR A 39 5.50 -5.34 -12.38
CA TYR A 39 4.72 -5.48 -11.14
C TYR A 39 4.88 -4.17 -10.36
N GLY A 40 3.77 -3.50 -10.07
CA GLY A 40 3.77 -2.30 -9.26
C GLY A 40 4.06 -2.65 -7.80
N GLU A 41 4.71 -1.74 -7.08
CA GLU A 41 4.91 -1.90 -5.65
C GLU A 41 3.60 -1.67 -4.89
N LEU A 42 3.52 -2.22 -3.68
CA LEU A 42 2.40 -1.93 -2.79
C LEU A 42 2.55 -0.51 -2.26
N ALA A 43 1.44 0.22 -2.23
CA ALA A 43 1.43 1.57 -1.66
C ALA A 43 1.99 1.54 -0.23
N ALA A 44 2.88 2.48 0.06
CA ALA A 44 3.57 2.59 1.33
C ALA A 44 3.85 4.06 1.68
N MET A 45 4.01 4.33 2.97
CA MET A 45 4.30 5.64 3.51
C MET A 45 5.51 5.54 4.47
N GLN A 46 6.35 6.56 4.44
CA GLN A 46 7.40 6.80 5.41
C GLN A 46 6.79 7.56 6.60
N LEU A 47 7.00 7.05 7.80
CA LEU A 47 6.65 7.69 9.07
C LEU A 47 7.63 8.84 9.38
N PRO A 48 7.23 9.82 10.20
CA PRO A 48 8.14 10.81 10.77
C PRO A 48 9.33 10.16 11.51
N GLU A 49 10.50 10.83 11.50
CA GLU A 49 11.77 10.26 11.99
C GLU A 49 11.78 9.99 13.50
N ASP A 50 10.95 10.69 14.27
CA ASP A 50 10.84 10.59 15.73
C ASP A 50 9.83 9.52 16.19
N VAL A 51 9.19 8.80 15.27
CA VAL A 51 8.24 7.74 15.60
C VAL A 51 8.95 6.49 16.11
N GLU A 52 8.56 6.06 17.31
CA GLU A 52 9.03 4.83 17.94
C GLU A 52 7.89 3.82 18.17
N GLY A 53 8.22 2.57 18.48
CA GLY A 53 7.23 1.55 18.86
C GLY A 53 6.46 0.88 17.71
N LEU A 54 6.63 1.34 16.46
CA LEU A 54 5.97 0.76 15.28
C LEU A 54 6.84 -0.21 14.46
N GLY A 55 7.95 -0.70 15.02
CA GLY A 55 8.89 -1.58 14.31
C GLY A 55 8.27 -2.86 13.74
N THR A 56 7.32 -3.47 14.46
CA THR A 56 6.59 -4.66 13.97
C THR A 56 5.72 -4.33 12.75
N CYS A 57 5.23 -3.10 12.62
CA CYS A 57 4.40 -2.64 11.51
C CYS A 57 5.20 -2.36 10.23
N GLU A 58 6.54 -2.28 10.31
CA GLU A 58 7.42 -2.13 9.15
C GLU A 58 7.38 -3.39 8.27
N TYR A 59 7.14 -4.56 8.85
CA TYR A 59 7.03 -5.86 8.17
C TYR A 59 8.24 -6.16 7.26
N THR A 60 8.13 -5.91 5.96
CA THR A 60 9.20 -6.12 4.96
C THR A 60 9.80 -4.81 4.45
N MET A 61 9.32 -3.67 4.95
CA MET A 61 9.80 -2.34 4.61
C MET A 61 11.09 -1.99 5.35
N SER A 62 11.81 -0.98 4.85
CA SER A 62 12.91 -0.34 5.55
C SER A 62 12.42 0.40 6.81
N ARG A 63 13.37 0.77 7.69
CA ARG A 63 13.07 1.48 8.94
C ARG A 63 12.20 2.73 8.72
N GLY A 64 11.15 2.85 9.51
CA GLY A 64 10.15 3.92 9.42
C GLY A 64 9.21 3.82 8.20
N GLY A 65 9.42 2.88 7.28
CA GLY A 65 8.50 2.60 6.19
C GLY A 65 7.40 1.65 6.63
N VAL A 66 6.16 1.93 6.28
CA VAL A 66 5.02 1.04 6.52
C VAL A 66 4.13 0.98 5.28
N HIS A 67 3.45 -0.14 5.05
CA HIS A 67 2.43 -0.21 4.00
C HIS A 67 1.29 0.78 4.27
N ALA A 68 0.66 1.30 3.21
CA ALA A 68 -0.37 2.33 3.30
C ALA A 68 -1.57 1.89 4.16
N CYS A 69 -1.86 0.58 4.25
CA CYS A 69 -2.89 0.07 5.16
C CYS A 69 -2.55 0.26 6.65
N HIS A 70 -1.28 0.13 7.03
CA HIS A 70 -0.83 0.40 8.40
C HIS A 70 -0.77 1.91 8.66
N ALA A 71 -0.27 2.69 7.69
CA ALA A 71 -0.29 4.15 7.75
C ALA A 71 -1.71 4.70 7.95
N GLY A 72 -2.70 4.16 7.22
CA GLY A 72 -4.10 4.53 7.37
C GLY A 72 -4.63 4.29 8.78
N GLY A 73 -4.27 3.17 9.41
CA GLY A 73 -4.61 2.89 10.81
C GLY A 73 -4.00 3.90 11.79
N VAL A 74 -2.75 4.34 11.54
CA VAL A 74 -2.10 5.40 12.34
C VAL A 74 -2.83 6.73 12.16
N VAL A 75 -3.12 7.13 10.93
CA VAL A 75 -3.84 8.38 10.63
C VAL A 75 -5.23 8.38 11.27
N HIS A 76 -5.96 7.27 11.18
CA HIS A 76 -7.28 7.13 11.77
C HIS A 76 -7.24 7.34 13.30
N LEU A 77 -6.23 6.77 13.98
CA LEU A 77 -6.01 6.99 15.41
C LEU A 77 -5.69 8.47 15.73
N LEU A 78 -4.78 9.08 14.97
CA LEU A 78 -4.30 10.45 15.21
C LEU A 78 -5.39 11.51 14.97
N GLU A 79 -6.27 11.29 14.00
CA GLU A 79 -7.42 12.17 13.75
C GLU A 79 -8.60 11.90 14.69
N GLY A 80 -8.52 10.86 15.54
CA GLY A 80 -9.58 10.52 16.49
C GLY A 80 -10.88 10.10 15.79
N TRP A 81 -10.80 9.54 14.59
CA TRP A 81 -11.96 9.07 13.85
C TRP A 81 -12.58 7.85 14.56
N THR A 82 -13.92 7.77 14.49
CA THR A 82 -14.70 6.76 15.22
C THR A 82 -15.50 5.84 14.29
N HIS A 83 -15.43 6.08 12.98
CA HIS A 83 -16.10 5.24 11.99
C HIS A 83 -15.25 4.00 11.68
N HIS A 84 -15.86 3.00 11.04
CA HIS A 84 -15.15 1.77 10.68
C HIS A 84 -14.55 1.85 9.27
N GLU A 85 -13.28 1.49 9.15
CA GLU A 85 -12.55 1.39 7.87
C GLU A 85 -12.61 -0.04 7.31
N VAL A 86 -13.83 -0.56 7.14
CA VAL A 86 -14.06 -1.95 6.69
C VAL A 86 -14.97 -1.96 5.48
N GLY A 87 -14.57 -2.69 4.44
CA GLY A 87 -15.38 -2.91 3.25
C GLY A 87 -14.82 -2.23 2.01
N ALA A 88 -15.71 -1.77 1.14
CA ALA A 88 -15.32 -1.05 -0.07
C ALA A 88 -14.71 0.32 0.27
N ILE A 89 -13.80 0.79 -0.58
CA ILE A 89 -13.19 2.12 -0.42
C ILE A 89 -14.26 3.19 -0.61
N ASP A 90 -14.38 4.09 0.37
CA ASP A 90 -15.14 5.33 0.24
C ASP A 90 -14.32 6.36 -0.55
N VAL A 91 -14.68 6.55 -1.82
CA VAL A 91 -13.93 7.41 -2.75
C VAL A 91 -13.96 8.89 -2.35
N ASP A 92 -14.99 9.32 -1.62
CA ASP A 92 -15.13 10.71 -1.17
C ASP A 92 -14.19 11.03 0.01
N LYS A 93 -13.58 10.00 0.61
CA LYS A 93 -12.64 10.14 1.73
C LYS A 93 -11.18 10.13 1.31
N ILE A 94 -10.86 9.82 0.05
CA ILE A 94 -9.48 9.65 -0.41
C ILE A 94 -8.64 10.89 -0.11
N ASP A 95 -9.09 12.07 -0.57
CA ASP A 95 -8.36 13.32 -0.39
C ASP A 95 -8.29 13.72 1.09
N ILE A 96 -9.36 13.48 1.86
CA ILE A 96 -9.41 13.78 3.29
C ILE A 96 -8.35 12.97 4.06
N VAL A 97 -8.26 11.67 3.79
CA VAL A 97 -7.28 10.78 4.44
C VAL A 97 -5.87 11.10 3.98
N TRP A 98 -5.70 11.42 2.70
CA TRP A 98 -4.41 11.82 2.13
C TRP A 98 -3.85 13.08 2.78
N GLU A 99 -4.63 14.16 2.84
CA GLU A 99 -4.22 15.41 3.47
C GLU A 99 -3.96 15.25 4.97
N ALA A 100 -4.76 14.43 5.67
CA ALA A 100 -4.51 14.09 7.06
C ALA A 100 -3.17 13.36 7.25
N ALA A 101 -2.84 12.41 6.36
CA ALA A 101 -1.55 11.71 6.41
C ALA A 101 -0.37 12.69 6.24
N LEU A 102 -0.45 13.59 5.25
CA LEU A 102 0.58 14.60 5.02
C LEU A 102 0.72 15.58 6.19
N LYS A 103 -0.40 16.01 6.79
CA LYS A 103 -0.45 16.87 7.99
C LYS A 103 0.28 16.24 9.18
N HIS A 104 0.20 14.92 9.35
CA HIS A 104 0.93 14.17 10.39
C HIS A 104 2.37 13.83 9.99
N GLY A 105 2.86 14.36 8.87
CA GLY A 105 4.25 14.19 8.44
C GLY A 105 4.56 12.86 7.76
N LEU A 106 3.55 12.04 7.47
CA LEU A 106 3.74 10.84 6.65
C LEU A 106 4.03 11.26 5.21
N LYS A 107 4.94 10.53 4.55
CA LYS A 107 5.34 10.83 3.18
C LYS A 107 5.16 9.61 2.28
N PRO A 108 4.62 9.73 1.07
CA PRO A 108 4.61 8.61 0.14
C PRO A 108 6.02 8.08 -0.12
N VAL A 109 6.15 6.76 -0.10
CA VAL A 109 7.34 6.10 -0.62
C VAL A 109 7.18 6.03 -2.14
N PHE A 110 8.01 6.78 -2.85
CA PHE A 110 8.16 6.61 -4.29
C PHE A 110 9.41 5.77 -4.53
N SER A 111 9.24 4.55 -5.01
CA SER A 111 10.29 3.90 -5.77
C SER A 111 10.47 4.71 -7.06
N TYR A 112 11.57 5.48 -7.15
CA TYR A 112 11.96 6.06 -8.44
C TYR A 112 12.23 4.90 -9.42
N PRO A 113 11.85 5.03 -10.70
CA PRO A 113 12.14 4.02 -11.72
C PRO A 113 13.66 3.78 -11.89
#